data_AF-A0A9P2ISW8-F1
#
_entry.id   AF-A0A9P2ISW8-F1
#
_cell.length_a   1.000
_cell.length_b   1.000
_cell.length_c   1.000
_cell.angle_alpha   90.00
_cell.angle_beta   90.00
_cell.angle_gamma   90.00
#
_symmetry.space_group_name_H-M   'P 1'
#
loop_
_entity.id
_entity.type
_entity.pdbx_description
1 polymer ?
#
loop_
_entity_poly.entity_id
_entity_poly.type
_entity_poly.pdbx_seq_one_letter_code
_entity_poly.pdbx_strand_id
1 'polypeptide(L)'
;MANLLNKFIMTRILAAITLLLSIVLTILVTIFCSVPIIIAGIVKLLLPVPVIWRKVSRFCDFMMYCWCEGLAVLLHLNPHLQWEVHGLEGLSKKNWYLLICNHRSWA
;
A
#
# COMPACT_ATOMS: atom_id res chain seq x y z
N MET A 1 -5.73 -14.52 -38.37
CA MET A 1 -6.67 -13.53 -37.79
C MET A 1 -7.30 -14.03 -36.48
N ALA A 2 -7.87 -15.24 -36.42
CA ALA A 2 -8.46 -15.82 -35.20
C ALA A 2 -7.52 -15.93 -33.97
N ASN A 3 -6.25 -16.31 -34.17
CA ASN A 3 -5.27 -16.42 -33.08
C ASN A 3 -4.89 -15.07 -32.43
N LEU A 4 -4.93 -13.98 -33.19
CA LEU A 4 -4.63 -12.64 -32.67
C LEU A 4 -5.79 -12.10 -31.84
N LEU A 5 -7.02 -12.33 -32.30
CA LEU A 5 -8.24 -11.97 -31.60
C LEU A 5 -8.34 -12.72 -30.25
N ASN A 6 -8.08 -14.03 -30.25
CA ASN A 6 -8.08 -14.83 -29.03
C ASN A 6 -7.01 -14.38 -28.02
N LYS A 7 -5.80 -14.04 -28.48
CA LYS A 7 -4.74 -13.52 -27.61
C LYS A 7 -5.15 -12.20 -26.97
N PHE A 8 -5.75 -11.30 -27.74
CA PHE A 8 -6.23 -10.00 -27.25
C PHE A 8 -7.36 -10.15 -26.22
N ILE A 9 -8.32 -11.05 -26.48
CA ILE A 9 -9.41 -11.36 -25.55
C ILE A 9 -8.86 -11.95 -24.24
N MET A 10 -7.93 -12.92 -24.32
CA MET A 10 -7.29 -13.50 -23.13
C MET A 10 -6.57 -12.44 -22.29
N THR A 11 -5.82 -11.53 -22.91
CA THR A 11 -5.13 -10.47 -22.18
C THR A 11 -6.09 -9.51 -21.47
N ARG A 12 -7.24 -9.21 -22.08
CA ARG A 12 -8.26 -8.34 -21.46
C ARG A 12 -8.97 -9.02 -20.29
N ILE A 13 -9.31 -10.30 -20.42
CA ILE A 13 -9.91 -11.07 -19.34
C ILE A 13 -8.93 -11.20 -18.16
N LEU A 14 -7.65 -11.49 -18.44
CA LEU A 14 -6.62 -11.54 -17.42
C LEU A 14 -6.47 -10.19 -16.69
N ALA A 15 -6.47 -9.07 -17.43
CA ALA A 15 -6.42 -7.74 -16.84
C ALA A 15 -7.63 -7.45 -15.94
N ALA A 16 -8.85 -7.83 -16.36
CA ALA A 16 -10.05 -7.64 -15.56
C ALA A 16 -10.04 -8.48 -14.27
N ILE A 17 -9.61 -9.74 -14.35
CA ILE A 17 -9.45 -10.60 -13.18
C ILE A 17 -8.40 -10.04 -12.23
N THR A 18 -7.26 -9.60 -12.77
CA THR A 18 -6.18 -9.00 -11.98
C THR A 18 -6.65 -7.73 -11.30
N LEU A 19 -7.42 -6.88 -11.98
CA LEU A 19 -8.00 -5.66 -11.39
C LEU A 19 -8.92 -6.00 -10.21
N LEU A 20 -9.86 -6.93 -10.40
CA LEU A 20 -10.79 -7.34 -9.35
C LEU A 20 -10.03 -7.90 -8.14
N LEU A 21 -9.06 -8.79 -8.39
CA LEU A 21 -8.23 -9.38 -7.36
C LEU A 21 -7.44 -8.31 -6.59
N SER A 22 -6.79 -7.38 -7.31
CA SER A 22 -6.04 -6.28 -6.71
C SER A 22 -6.91 -5.38 -5.85
N ILE A 23 -8.14 -5.07 -6.28
CA ILE A 23 -9.08 -4.28 -5.48
C ILE A 23 -9.44 -5.00 -4.18
N VAL A 24 -9.84 -6.28 -4.28
CA VAL A 24 -10.23 -7.07 -3.10
C VAL A 24 -9.06 -7.18 -2.12
N LEU A 25 -7.87 -7.53 -2.60
CA LEU A 25 -6.69 -7.64 -1.75
C LEU A 25 -6.27 -6.30 -1.15
N THR A 26 -6.38 -5.20 -1.89
CA THR A 26 -6.12 -3.84 -1.39
C THR A 26 -7.06 -3.49 -0.24
N ILE A 27 -8.35 -3.80 -0.38
CA ILE A 27 -9.35 -3.60 0.68
C ILE A 27 -8.98 -4.44 1.90
N LEU A 28 -8.65 -5.72 1.72
CA LEU A 28 -8.30 -6.62 2.82
C LEU A 28 -7.04 -6.16 3.58
N VAL A 29 -5.97 -5.80 2.88
CA VAL A 29 -4.73 -5.26 3.49
C VAL A 29 -5.02 -3.95 4.23
N THR A 30 -5.84 -3.08 3.63
CA THR A 30 -6.21 -1.80 4.23
C THR A 30 -7.04 -2.00 5.50
N ILE A 31 -8.05 -2.88 5.50
CA ILE A 31 -8.84 -3.21 6.69
C ILE A 31 -7.95 -3.83 7.77
N PHE A 32 -7.14 -4.83 7.40
CA PHE A 32 -6.25 -5.52 8.32
C PHE A 32 -5.26 -4.57 9.01
N CYS A 33 -4.78 -3.54 8.31
CA CYS A 33 -3.85 -2.58 8.89
C CYS A 33 -4.55 -1.43 9.63
N SER A 34 -5.62 -0.87 9.06
CA SER A 34 -6.29 0.32 9.61
C SER A 34 -7.13 0.05 10.86
N VAL A 35 -7.84 -1.08 10.93
CA VAL A 35 -8.71 -1.39 12.08
C VAL A 35 -7.89 -1.47 13.39
N PRO A 36 -6.76 -2.20 13.45
CA PRO A 36 -5.91 -2.20 14.63
C PRO A 36 -5.32 -0.82 14.96
N ILE A 37 -4.96 -0.01 13.96
CA ILE A 37 -4.46 1.36 14.17
C ILE A 37 -5.54 2.22 14.82
N ILE A 38 -6.80 2.14 14.35
CA ILE A 38 -7.91 2.92 14.92
C ILE A 38 -8.14 2.52 16.37
N ILE A 39 -8.19 1.21 16.67
CA ILE A 39 -8.35 0.71 18.04
C ILE A 39 -7.20 1.20 18.94
N ALA A 40 -5.96 1.09 18.45
CA ALA A 40 -4.79 1.57 19.19
C ALA A 40 -4.83 3.10 19.40
N GLY A 41 -5.31 3.86 18.41
CA GLY A 41 -5.55 5.29 18.50
C GLY A 41 -6.56 5.66 19.59
N ILE A 42 -7.65 4.91 19.71
CA ILE A 42 -8.63 5.07 20.80
C ILE A 42 -7.97 4.81 22.16
N VAL A 43 -7.17 3.75 22.29
CA VAL A 43 -6.42 3.45 23.53
C VAL A 43 -5.47 4.60 23.89
N LYS A 44 -4.75 5.15 22.90
CA LYS A 44 -3.84 6.30 23.10
C LYS A 44 -4.60 7.55 23.57
N LEU A 45 -5.79 7.79 23.02
CA LEU A 45 -6.65 8.93 23.38
C LEU A 45 -7.19 8.81 24.81
N LEU A 46 -7.65 7.62 25.21
CA LEU A 46 -8.25 7.38 26.52
C LEU A 46 -7.23 7.29 27.67
N LEU A 47 -6.00 6.85 27.38
CA LEU A 47 -4.97 6.62 28.40
C LEU A 47 -3.78 7.59 28.22
N PRO A 48 -3.71 8.69 29.00
CA PRO A 48 -2.64 9.69 28.91
C PRO A 48 -1.34 9.26 29.61
N VAL A 49 -0.88 8.03 29.35
CA VAL A 49 0.33 7.47 29.96
C VAL A 49 1.47 7.47 28.93
N PRO A 50 2.60 8.15 29.18
CA PRO A 50 3.69 8.28 28.21
C PRO A 50 4.27 6.95 27.72
N VAL A 51 4.27 5.91 28.56
CA VAL A 51 4.72 4.57 28.18
C VAL A 51 3.76 3.93 27.17
N ILE A 52 2.45 4.03 27.40
CA ILE A 52 1.42 3.51 26.51
C ILE A 52 1.48 4.24 25.17
N TRP A 53 1.60 5.56 25.19
CA TRP A 53 1.71 6.36 23.96
C TRP A 53 2.88 5.95 23.08
N ARG A 54 4.05 5.70 23.68
CA ARG A 54 5.24 5.24 22.95
C ARG A 54 5.06 3.84 22.36
N LYS A 55 4.44 2.92 23.12
CA LYS A 55 4.15 1.56 22.65
C LYS A 55 3.14 1.56 21.50
N VAL A 56 2.04 2.31 21.66
CA VAL A 56 1.02 2.46 20.62
C VAL A 56 1.60 3.11 19.37
N SER A 57 2.39 4.18 19.51
CA SER A 57 2.94 4.87 18.33
C SER A 57 3.86 3.95 17.53
N ARG A 58 4.75 3.19 18.18
CA ARG A 58 5.58 2.18 17.49
C ARG A 58 4.75 1.09 16.81
N PHE A 59 3.66 0.66 17.43
CA PHE A 59 2.74 -0.30 16.82
C PHE A 59 2.07 0.29 15.58
N CYS A 60 1.57 1.52 15.64
CA CYS A 60 0.97 2.20 14.50
C CYS A 60 1.98 2.39 13.36
N ASP A 61 3.23 2.78 13.67
CA ASP A 61 4.30 2.91 12.68
C ASP A 61 4.57 1.57 11.98
N PHE A 62 4.60 0.47 12.75
CA PHE A 62 4.75 -0.88 12.20
C PHE A 62 3.58 -1.28 11.30
N MET A 63 2.34 -1.03 11.73
CA MET A 63 1.15 -1.33 10.91
C MET A 63 1.12 -0.49 9.63
N MET A 64 1.55 0.77 9.69
CA MET A 64 1.70 1.62 8.50
C MET A 64 2.76 1.07 7.54
N TYR A 65 3.90 0.62 8.07
CA TYR A 65 4.93 -0.05 7.28
C TYR A 65 4.39 -1.32 6.60
N CYS A 66 3.68 -2.18 7.34
CA CYS A 66 3.03 -3.38 6.79
C CYS A 66 2.02 -3.05 5.69
N TRP A 67 1.26 -1.97 5.84
CA TRP A 67 0.33 -1.52 4.80
C TRP A 67 1.08 -1.08 3.53
N CYS A 68 2.13 -0.26 3.67
CA CYS A 68 2.97 0.18 2.54
C CYS A 68 3.61 -1.00 1.79
N GLU A 69 4.22 -1.93 2.52
CA GLU A 69 4.83 -3.14 1.94
C GLU A 69 3.77 -4.04 1.29
N GLY A 70 2.62 -4.23 1.94
CA GLY A 70 1.51 -5.00 1.39
C GLY A 70 1.01 -4.42 0.06
N LEU A 71 0.85 -3.10 -0.03
CA LEU A 71 0.50 -2.44 -1.29
C LEU A 71 1.61 -2.55 -2.33
N ALA A 72 2.89 -2.42 -1.95
CA ALA A 72 4.03 -2.62 -2.84
C ALA A 72 4.06 -4.04 -3.42
N VAL A 73 3.76 -5.06 -2.61
CA VAL A 73 3.61 -6.45 -3.08
C VAL A 73 2.44 -6.58 -4.06
N LEU A 74 1.28 -5.97 -3.77
CA LEU A 74 0.13 -6.03 -4.69
C LEU A 74 0.41 -5.38 -6.04
N LEU A 75 1.26 -4.36 -6.09
CA LEU A 75 1.68 -3.72 -7.34
C LEU A 75 2.43 -4.68 -8.27
N HIS A 76 3.06 -5.74 -7.76
CA HIS A 76 3.69 -6.79 -8.57
C HIS A 76 2.68 -7.65 -9.34
N LEU A 77 1.39 -7.61 -8.99
CA LEU A 77 0.33 -8.26 -9.77
C LEU A 77 0.17 -7.63 -11.16
N ASN A 78 0.68 -6.41 -11.37
CA ASN A 78 0.74 -5.77 -12.68
C ASN A 78 2.11 -6.00 -13.33
N PRO A 79 2.27 -6.98 -14.22
CA PRO A 79 3.58 -7.28 -14.84
C PRO A 79 4.09 -6.18 -15.77
N HIS A 80 3.23 -5.24 -16.16
CA HIS A 80 3.59 -4.12 -17.02
C HIS A 80 4.04 -2.88 -16.23
N LEU A 81 3.90 -2.89 -14.91
CA LEU A 81 4.31 -1.77 -14.06
C LEU A 81 5.84 -1.70 -14.00
N GLN A 82 6.40 -0.58 -14.47
CA GLN A 82 7.82 -0.27 -14.39
C GLN A 82 8.00 0.94 -13.47
N TRP A 83 8.84 0.78 -12.45
CA TRP A 83 9.16 1.85 -11.51
C TRP A 83 10.45 2.55 -11.91
N GLU A 84 10.36 3.85 -12.12
CA GLU A 84 11.52 4.72 -12.28
C GLU A 84 11.55 5.69 -11.10
N VAL A 85 12.50 5.49 -10.18
CA VAL A 85 12.60 6.26 -8.94
C VAL A 85 13.99 6.89 -8.87
N HIS A 86 14.01 8.21 -8.68
CA HIS A 86 15.23 9.02 -8.61
C HIS A 86 15.30 9.77 -7.28
N GLY A 87 16.50 10.16 -6.84
CA GLY A 87 16.67 11.01 -5.66
C GLY A 87 16.55 10.29 -4.32
N LEU A 88 16.84 8.98 -4.29
CA LEU A 88 16.87 8.21 -3.05
C LEU A 88 18.20 8.38 -2.30
N GLU A 89 19.20 8.99 -2.93
CA GLU A 89 20.53 9.20 -2.35
C GLU A 89 20.45 10.08 -1.10
N GLY A 90 21.08 9.63 -0.01
CA GLY A 90 21.10 10.37 1.25
C GLY A 90 19.85 10.24 2.12
N LEU A 91 18.81 9.53 1.67
CA LEU A 91 17.68 9.17 2.53
C LEU A 91 18.11 8.14 3.60
N SER A 92 17.65 8.34 4.82
CA SER A 92 17.97 7.50 5.97
C SER A 92 16.71 6.99 6.64
N LYS A 93 16.62 5.68 6.89
CA LYS A 93 15.51 5.06 7.62
C LYS A 93 15.34 5.54 9.06
N LYS A 94 16.30 6.33 9.59
CA LYS A 94 16.26 6.88 10.95
C LYS A 94 15.64 8.28 11.03
N ASN A 95 15.36 8.91 9.89
CA ASN A 95 14.86 10.28 9.82
C ASN A 95 13.40 10.32 9.37
N TRP A 96 12.70 11.38 9.74
CA TRP A 96 11.33 11.66 9.28
C TRP A 96 11.36 12.54 8.03
N TYR A 97 10.50 12.22 7.07
CA TYR A 97 10.38 12.95 5.81
C TYR A 97 8.91 13.25 5.54
N LEU A 98 8.63 14.44 4.99
CA LEU A 98 7.32 14.77 4.45
C LEU A 98 7.30 14.40 2.96
N LEU A 99 6.52 13.39 2.61
CA LEU A 99 6.31 13.01 1.21
C LEU A 99 5.27 13.95 0.59
N ILE A 100 5.64 14.65 -0.49
CA ILE A 100 4.74 15.51 -1.25
C ILE A 100 4.64 14.95 -2.67
N CYS A 101 3.42 14.67 -3.12
CA CYS A 101 3.13 14.20 -4.46
C CYS A 101 2.35 15.26 -5.26
N ASN A 102 2.51 15.24 -6.59
CA ASN A 102 1.61 15.97 -7.47
C ASN A 102 0.30 15.18 -7.68
N HIS A 103 -0.78 15.85 -8.08
CA HIS A 103 -2.04 15.19 -8.47
C HIS A 103 -2.02 14.67 -9.91
N ARG A 104 -0.93 14.04 -10.34
CA ARG A 104 -0.86 13.40 -11.66
C ARG A 104 -0.88 11.88 -11.48
N SER A 105 -1.88 11.26 -12.06
CA SER A 105 -1.98 9.81 -12.24
C SER A 105 -2.03 9.48 -13.73
N TRP A 106 -1.75 8.23 -14.08
CA TRP A 106 -1.81 7.76 -15.45
C TRP A 106 -3.29 7.62 -15.86
N ALA A 107 -3.64 8.13 -17.04
CA ALA A 107 -4.98 8.02 -17.65
C ALA A 107 -5.03 6.85 -18.63
#